data_AF-A0A2A3Z479-F1
#
_entry.id   AF-A0A2A3Z479-F1
#
_cell.length_a   1.000
_cell.length_b   1.000
_cell.length_c   1.000
_cell.angle_alpha   90.00
_cell.angle_beta   90.00
_cell.angle_gamma   90.00
#
_symmetry.space_group_name_H-M   'P 1'
#
loop_
_entity.id
_entity.type
_entity.pdbx_description
1 polymer ?
#
loop_
_entity_poly.entity_id
_entity_poly.type
_entity_poly.pdbx_seq_one_letter_code
_entity_poly.pdbx_strand_id
1 'polypeptide(L)'
;MATKAMIVAAIEQALGEPWAETRARLEAAGGASASHKELADALYPQFDGVVEKHGWWVQGAVVAFEQEIGRRVPGQRADGTFDVAVSRTVTGQRDDVITRFAFLIDEGTLAGLALDGEARTSKTPKRSFWRADLEDGTKFEAAAERKDENRTLLVLTVSKLPSAERLEEWRSDLKGLLSQI
;
A
#
# COMPACT_ATOMS: atom_id res chain seq x y z
N MET A 1 3.37 3.55 -15.46
CA MET A 1 4.73 3.20 -15.01
C MET A 1 5.56 4.46 -14.82
N ALA A 2 5.50 5.08 -13.63
CA ALA A 2 6.37 6.18 -13.19
C ALA A 2 6.84 6.00 -11.73
N THR A 3 6.49 4.86 -11.12
CA THR A 3 6.63 4.58 -9.69
C THR A 3 8.08 4.34 -9.27
N LYS A 4 8.94 3.85 -10.17
CA LYS A 4 10.31 3.42 -9.85
C LYS A 4 11.22 4.60 -9.46
N ALA A 5 11.21 5.70 -10.22
CA ALA A 5 12.07 6.86 -9.95
C ALA A 5 11.58 7.70 -8.75
N MET A 6 10.26 7.84 -8.57
CA MET A 6 9.71 8.59 -7.43
C MET A 6 9.94 7.87 -6.09
N ILE A 7 9.98 6.54 -6.08
CA ILE A 7 10.25 5.76 -4.87
C ILE A 7 11.73 5.87 -4.48
N VAL A 8 12.67 5.76 -5.45
CA VAL A 8 14.11 5.84 -5.16
C VAL A 8 14.49 7.20 -4.58
N ALA A 9 14.04 8.31 -5.19
CA ALA A 9 14.35 9.65 -4.67
C ALA A 9 13.81 9.87 -3.24
N ALA A 10 12.63 9.33 -2.93
CA ALA A 10 12.06 9.39 -1.58
C ALA A 10 12.87 8.54 -0.58
N ILE A 11 13.36 7.38 -1.00
CA ILE A 11 14.24 6.52 -0.20
C ILE A 11 15.56 7.24 0.09
N GLU A 12 16.21 7.82 -0.93
CA GLU A 12 17.46 8.59 -0.76
C GLU A 12 17.27 9.73 0.23
N GLN A 13 16.20 10.51 0.07
CA GLN A 13 15.90 11.63 0.96
C GLN A 13 15.68 11.16 2.40
N ALA A 14 14.99 10.04 2.59
CA ALA A 14 14.65 9.56 3.92
C ALA A 14 15.80 8.85 4.64
N LEU A 15 16.59 8.06 3.91
CA LEU A 15 17.75 7.37 4.45
C LEU A 15 18.96 8.30 4.57
N GLY A 16 18.97 9.41 3.84
CA GLY A 16 20.05 10.40 3.87
C GLY A 16 21.32 9.93 3.15
N GLU A 17 21.23 8.90 2.30
CA GLU A 17 22.34 8.39 1.48
C GLU A 17 21.93 8.23 0.01
N PRO A 18 22.86 8.35 -0.95
CA PRO A 18 22.58 8.08 -2.36
C PRO A 18 22.18 6.62 -2.58
N TRP A 19 21.27 6.38 -3.53
CA TRP A 19 20.74 5.06 -3.84
C TRP A 19 21.84 4.08 -4.25
N ALA A 20 22.89 4.58 -4.92
CA ALA A 20 24.04 3.79 -5.30
C ALA A 20 24.75 3.14 -4.11
N GLU A 21 24.79 3.81 -2.94
CA GLU A 21 25.41 3.27 -1.72
C GLU A 21 24.52 2.21 -1.07
N THR A 22 23.21 2.47 -0.98
CA THR A 22 22.23 1.48 -0.50
C THR A 22 22.27 0.23 -1.38
N ARG A 23 22.28 0.42 -2.70
CA ARG A 23 22.36 -0.64 -3.70
C ARG A 23 23.64 -1.46 -3.56
N ALA A 24 24.80 -0.82 -3.39
CA ALA A 24 26.06 -1.51 -3.20
C ALA A 24 26.07 -2.37 -1.94
N ARG A 25 25.46 -1.90 -0.84
CA ARG A 25 25.26 -2.70 0.38
C ARG A 25 24.39 -3.94 0.13
N LEU A 26 23.28 -3.77 -0.59
CA LEU A 26 22.39 -4.87 -0.95
C LEU A 26 23.06 -5.90 -1.86
N GLU A 27 23.87 -5.45 -2.82
CA GLU A 27 24.69 -6.34 -3.67
C GLU A 27 25.73 -7.11 -2.84
N ALA A 28 26.44 -6.43 -1.94
CA ALA A 28 27.42 -7.06 -1.04
C ALA A 28 26.77 -8.07 -0.07
N ALA A 29 25.51 -7.86 0.30
CA ALA A 29 24.72 -8.76 1.13
C ALA A 29 24.19 -9.99 0.38
N GLY A 30 24.61 -10.22 -0.87
CA GLY A 30 24.23 -11.37 -1.69
C GLY A 30 23.24 -11.05 -2.81
N GLY A 31 22.81 -9.78 -2.93
CA GLY A 31 22.09 -9.25 -4.09
C GLY A 31 20.93 -10.13 -4.56
N ALA A 32 21.04 -10.64 -5.79
CA ALA A 32 19.99 -11.45 -6.40
C ALA A 32 19.73 -12.79 -5.67
N SER A 33 20.74 -13.35 -5.00
CA SER A 33 20.66 -14.65 -4.32
C SER A 33 20.16 -14.54 -2.88
N ALA A 34 20.24 -13.36 -2.26
CA ALA A 34 19.81 -13.14 -0.89
C ALA A 34 18.27 -13.10 -0.77
N SER A 35 17.73 -13.61 0.33
CA SER A 35 16.33 -13.43 0.68
C SER A 35 16.01 -11.97 1.00
N HIS A 36 14.73 -11.62 0.93
CA HIS A 36 14.25 -10.28 1.34
C HIS A 36 14.71 -9.92 2.76
N LYS A 37 14.67 -10.90 3.67
CA LYS A 37 15.09 -10.72 5.06
C LYS A 37 16.58 -10.43 5.16
N GLU A 38 17.43 -11.20 4.50
CA GLU A 38 18.88 -11.00 4.53
C GLU A 38 19.27 -9.61 3.99
N LEU A 39 18.61 -9.18 2.90
CA LEU A 39 18.78 -7.84 2.34
C LEU A 39 18.36 -6.73 3.32
N ALA A 40 17.25 -6.91 4.03
CA ALA A 40 16.79 -5.95 5.03
C ALA A 40 17.75 -5.90 6.23
N ASP A 41 18.16 -7.07 6.75
CA ASP A 41 19.07 -7.19 7.88
C ASP A 41 20.44 -6.55 7.59
N ALA A 42 20.88 -6.51 6.32
CA ALA A 42 22.10 -5.83 5.91
C ALA A 42 22.01 -4.29 5.95
N LEU A 43 20.81 -3.72 5.79
CA LEU A 43 20.59 -2.27 5.85
C LEU A 43 20.23 -1.77 7.26
N TYR A 44 19.47 -2.57 8.02
CA TYR A 44 18.92 -2.18 9.32
C TYR A 44 19.93 -1.50 10.26
N PRO A 45 21.13 -2.08 10.53
CA PRO A 45 22.07 -1.52 11.49
C PRO A 45 22.55 -0.10 11.17
N GLN A 46 22.56 0.29 9.88
CA GLN A 46 23.01 1.62 9.47
C GLN A 46 22.03 2.72 9.89
N PHE A 47 20.74 2.40 9.94
CA PHE A 47 19.67 3.39 10.07
C PHE A 47 18.94 3.31 11.41
N ASP A 48 19.18 2.26 12.20
CA ASP A 48 18.62 2.13 13.53
C ASP A 48 19.07 3.29 14.43
N GLY A 49 18.11 3.91 15.13
CA GLY A 49 18.33 5.12 15.93
C GLY A 49 18.70 6.40 15.17
N VAL A 50 18.97 6.32 13.85
CA VAL A 50 19.39 7.47 13.02
C VAL A 50 18.23 8.01 12.18
N VAL A 51 17.45 7.12 11.56
CA VAL A 51 16.34 7.48 10.67
C VAL A 51 15.00 7.20 11.35
N GLU A 52 14.11 8.19 11.36
CA GLU A 52 12.74 7.99 11.84
C GLU A 52 12.03 6.95 10.96
N LYS A 53 11.41 5.94 11.58
CA LYS A 53 10.76 4.82 10.87
C LYS A 53 11.73 4.08 9.94
N HIS A 54 13.02 3.99 10.30
CA HIS A 54 14.05 3.29 9.52
C HIS A 54 13.59 1.92 9.01
N GLY A 55 12.91 1.11 9.84
CA GLY A 55 12.43 -0.21 9.43
C GLY A 55 11.48 -0.17 8.24
N TRP A 56 10.64 0.86 8.12
CA TRP A 56 9.76 1.04 6.97
C TRP A 56 10.55 1.43 5.70
N TRP A 57 11.51 2.36 5.84
CA TRP A 57 12.35 2.79 4.72
C TRP A 57 13.29 1.69 4.23
N VAL A 58 13.86 0.89 5.13
CA VAL A 58 14.68 -0.29 4.81
C VAL A 58 13.89 -1.31 4.00
N GLN A 59 12.67 -1.65 4.44
CA GLN A 59 11.80 -2.56 3.68
C GLN A 59 11.49 -1.99 2.28
N GLY A 60 11.23 -0.68 2.19
CA GLY A 60 11.03 0.02 0.91
C GLY A 60 12.24 -0.04 -0.01
N ALA A 61 13.45 0.17 0.53
CA ALA A 61 14.71 0.05 -0.18
C ALA A 61 14.92 -1.36 -0.75
N VAL A 62 14.70 -2.41 0.06
CA VAL A 62 14.81 -3.79 -0.42
C VAL A 62 13.80 -4.08 -1.53
N VAL A 63 12.55 -3.61 -1.41
CA VAL A 63 11.54 -3.76 -2.47
C VAL A 63 11.96 -3.03 -3.76
N ALA A 64 12.49 -1.81 -3.65
CA ALA A 64 12.96 -1.05 -4.81
C ALA A 64 14.11 -1.78 -5.52
N PHE A 65 15.05 -2.33 -4.76
CA PHE A 65 16.14 -3.15 -5.29
C PHE A 65 15.63 -4.43 -5.96
N GLU A 66 14.72 -5.18 -5.33
CA GLU A 66 14.10 -6.38 -5.92
C GLU A 66 13.37 -6.08 -7.25
N GLN A 67 12.72 -4.91 -7.35
CA GLN A 67 12.11 -4.44 -8.59
C GLN A 67 13.14 -3.98 -9.63
N GLU A 68 14.31 -3.50 -9.18
CA GLU A 68 15.43 -3.15 -10.07
C GLU A 68 15.97 -4.38 -10.78
N ILE A 69 16.21 -5.45 -10.02
CA ILE A 69 16.76 -6.71 -10.53
C ILE A 69 15.71 -7.67 -11.10
N GLY A 70 14.45 -7.24 -11.19
CA GLY A 70 13.37 -8.00 -11.84
C GLY A 70 12.79 -9.16 -11.02
N ARG A 71 13.11 -9.28 -9.73
CA ARG A 71 12.53 -10.31 -8.83
C ARG A 71 11.09 -10.00 -8.43
N ARG A 72 10.69 -8.74 -8.54
CA ARG A 72 9.35 -8.26 -8.16
C ARG A 72 8.87 -7.23 -9.16
N VAL A 73 7.57 -7.20 -9.41
CA VAL A 73 6.93 -6.12 -10.18
C VAL A 73 6.16 -5.16 -9.26
N PRO A 74 5.89 -3.91 -9.67
CA PRO A 74 5.12 -2.97 -8.86
C PRO A 74 3.74 -3.51 -8.46
N GLY A 75 3.38 -3.35 -7.18
CA GLY A 75 2.12 -3.86 -6.61
C GLY A 75 2.18 -5.30 -6.11
N GLN A 76 3.24 -6.06 -6.43
CA GLN A 76 3.38 -7.44 -6.00
C GLN A 76 3.84 -7.54 -4.53
N ARG A 77 3.20 -8.45 -3.79
CA ARG A 77 3.49 -8.85 -2.42
C ARG A 77 4.50 -10.00 -2.39
N ALA A 78 5.06 -10.26 -1.22
CA ALA A 78 6.05 -11.33 -1.04
C ALA A 78 5.49 -12.74 -1.29
N ASP A 79 4.19 -12.93 -1.11
CA ASP A 79 3.47 -14.18 -1.40
C ASP A 79 3.06 -14.32 -2.88
N GLY A 80 3.48 -13.38 -3.74
CA GLY A 80 3.18 -13.38 -5.16
C GLY A 80 1.84 -12.75 -5.53
N THR A 81 0.99 -12.43 -4.55
CA THR A 81 -0.27 -11.71 -4.79
C THR A 81 -0.02 -10.24 -5.09
N PHE A 82 -1.06 -9.52 -5.48
CA PHE A 82 -1.00 -8.11 -5.83
C PHE A 82 -1.99 -7.28 -5.03
N ASP A 83 -1.57 -6.07 -4.71
CA ASP A 83 -2.40 -5.09 -4.05
C ASP A 83 -2.40 -3.77 -4.84
N VAL A 84 -3.54 -3.10 -4.82
CA VAL A 84 -3.71 -1.76 -5.38
C VAL A 84 -4.42 -0.89 -4.39
N ALA A 85 -3.89 0.32 -4.20
CA ALA A 85 -4.51 1.32 -3.35
C ALA A 85 -4.56 2.67 -4.06
N VAL A 86 -5.60 3.42 -3.75
CA VAL A 86 -5.76 4.83 -4.13
C VAL A 86 -6.22 5.60 -2.90
N SER A 87 -5.95 6.90 -2.88
CA SER A 87 -6.37 7.72 -1.76
C SER A 87 -6.76 9.13 -2.19
N ARG A 88 -7.63 9.75 -1.39
CA ARG A 88 -8.06 11.13 -1.56
C ARG A 88 -8.33 11.74 -0.20
N THR A 89 -7.97 13.01 -0.03
CA THR A 89 -8.42 13.79 1.12
C THR A 89 -9.81 14.34 0.83
N VAL A 90 -10.77 14.01 1.70
CA VAL A 90 -12.18 14.39 1.61
C VAL A 90 -12.57 15.20 2.85
N THR A 91 -13.68 15.92 2.76
CA THR A 91 -14.22 16.72 3.87
C THR A 91 -15.09 15.87 4.79
N GLY A 92 -14.90 16.01 6.10
CA GLY A 92 -15.69 15.33 7.13
C GLY A 92 -14.83 14.57 8.14
N GLN A 93 -15.48 14.10 9.21
CA GLN A 93 -14.84 13.25 10.20
C GLN A 93 -14.65 11.84 9.65
N ARG A 94 -13.60 11.16 10.11
CA ARG A 94 -13.25 9.81 9.64
C ARG A 94 -14.40 8.79 9.77
N ASP A 95 -15.23 8.90 10.80
CA ASP A 95 -16.35 7.97 11.02
C ASP A 95 -17.48 8.25 10.02
N ASP A 96 -17.83 9.53 9.82
CA ASP A 96 -18.84 9.94 8.83
C ASP A 96 -18.43 9.54 7.41
N VAL A 97 -17.14 9.66 7.09
CA VAL A 97 -16.59 9.25 5.78
C VAL A 97 -16.75 7.74 5.58
N ILE A 98 -16.50 6.93 6.61
CA ILE A 98 -16.70 5.49 6.53
C ILE A 98 -18.19 5.13 6.40
N THR A 99 -19.08 5.82 7.14
CA THR A 99 -20.53 5.61 7.02
C THR A 99 -21.03 5.97 5.62
N ARG A 100 -20.58 7.09 5.03
CA ARG A 100 -20.92 7.47 3.65
C ARG A 100 -20.40 6.44 2.65
N PHE A 101 -19.17 5.95 2.84
CA PHE A 101 -18.63 4.90 2.00
C PHE A 101 -19.45 3.60 2.10
N ALA A 102 -19.83 3.18 3.30
CA ALA A 102 -20.68 2.00 3.48
C ALA A 102 -22.02 2.15 2.74
N PHE A 103 -22.65 3.33 2.83
CA PHE A 103 -23.90 3.63 2.14
C PHE A 103 -23.75 3.63 0.61
N LEU A 104 -22.60 4.08 0.08
CA LEU A 104 -22.31 4.02 -1.35
C LEU A 104 -22.27 2.58 -1.90
N ILE A 105 -21.89 1.62 -1.05
CA ILE A 105 -21.72 0.20 -1.42
C ILE A 105 -22.93 -0.66 -1.02
N ASP A 106 -24.01 -0.06 -0.50
CA ASP A 106 -25.16 -0.76 0.09
C ASP A 106 -25.85 -1.75 -0.87
N GLU A 107 -25.66 -1.60 -2.19
CA GLU A 107 -26.09 -2.56 -3.21
C GLU A 107 -25.29 -3.88 -3.23
N GLY A 108 -24.30 -4.04 -2.34
CA GLY A 108 -23.58 -5.30 -2.11
C GLY A 108 -22.58 -5.66 -3.21
N THR A 109 -22.20 -4.70 -4.06
CA THR A 109 -21.17 -4.92 -5.08
C THR A 109 -20.06 -3.88 -5.03
N LEU A 110 -18.83 -4.32 -5.29
CA LEU A 110 -17.64 -3.50 -5.43
C LEU A 110 -17.01 -3.78 -6.80
N ALA A 111 -17.02 -2.77 -7.68
CA ALA A 111 -16.49 -2.90 -9.04
C ALA A 111 -17.09 -4.10 -9.81
N GLY A 112 -18.39 -4.37 -9.62
CA GLY A 112 -19.10 -5.47 -10.26
C GLY A 112 -18.89 -6.85 -9.62
N LEU A 113 -18.18 -6.95 -8.48
CA LEU A 113 -18.07 -8.17 -7.69
C LEU A 113 -18.96 -8.10 -6.46
N ALA A 114 -19.71 -9.16 -6.18
CA ALA A 114 -20.48 -9.25 -4.96
C ALA A 114 -19.58 -9.47 -3.73
N LEU A 115 -20.08 -9.05 -2.57
CA LEU A 115 -19.43 -9.31 -1.30
C LEU A 115 -19.59 -10.79 -0.92
N ASP A 116 -18.50 -11.41 -0.45
CA ASP A 116 -18.54 -12.71 0.21
C ASP A 116 -18.85 -12.51 1.70
N GLY A 117 -20.14 -12.53 2.03
CA GLY A 117 -20.66 -12.31 3.37
C GLY A 117 -20.83 -10.84 3.74
N GLU A 118 -20.94 -10.58 5.05
CA GLU A 118 -21.19 -9.23 5.57
C GLU A 118 -19.92 -8.38 5.63
N ALA A 119 -20.06 -7.11 5.23
CA ALA A 119 -19.02 -6.12 5.45
C ALA A 119 -18.84 -5.83 6.95
N ARG A 120 -17.61 -5.48 7.31
CA ARG A 120 -17.19 -5.30 8.71
C ARG A 120 -16.65 -3.90 8.91
N THR A 121 -17.05 -3.24 9.99
CA THR A 121 -16.46 -1.97 10.42
C THR A 121 -15.61 -2.14 11.67
N SER A 122 -14.53 -1.37 11.78
CA SER A 122 -13.73 -1.34 13.00
C SER A 122 -13.00 -0.01 13.17
N LYS A 123 -12.44 0.22 14.36
CA LYS A 123 -11.78 1.48 14.69
C LYS A 123 -10.52 1.26 15.52
N THR A 124 -9.57 2.15 15.31
CA THR A 124 -8.34 2.32 16.09
C THR A 124 -8.23 3.79 16.52
N PRO A 125 -7.31 4.16 17.43
CA PRO A 125 -7.10 5.56 17.78
C PRO A 125 -6.89 6.47 16.57
N LYS A 126 -6.19 5.99 15.53
CA LYS A 126 -5.84 6.77 14.33
C LYS A 126 -6.81 6.61 13.15
N ARG A 127 -7.39 5.43 12.95
CA ARG A 127 -8.18 5.10 11.75
C ARG A 127 -9.54 4.46 12.04
N SER A 128 -10.48 4.71 11.15
CA SER A 128 -11.77 4.02 11.06
C SER A 128 -11.80 3.22 9.76
N PHE A 129 -12.45 2.06 9.77
CA PHE A 129 -12.35 1.09 8.69
C PHE A 129 -13.70 0.53 8.29
N TRP A 130 -13.83 0.23 7.01
CA TRP A 130 -14.84 -0.68 6.44
C TRP A 130 -14.11 -1.71 5.58
N ARG A 131 -14.44 -2.99 5.74
CA ARG A 131 -13.77 -4.11 5.07
C ARG A 131 -14.76 -5.13 4.57
N ALA A 132 -14.48 -5.71 3.42
CA ALA A 132 -15.24 -6.82 2.88
C ALA A 132 -14.31 -7.86 2.24
N ASP A 133 -14.76 -9.10 2.23
CA ASP A 133 -14.21 -10.15 1.37
C ASP A 133 -15.07 -10.18 0.09
N LEU A 134 -14.48 -10.48 -1.07
CA LEU A 134 -15.19 -10.55 -2.36
C LEU A 134 -15.26 -12.00 -2.85
N GLU A 135 -16.27 -12.34 -3.66
CA GLU A 135 -16.50 -13.71 -4.13
C GLU A 135 -15.34 -14.33 -4.92
N ASP A 136 -14.47 -13.50 -5.51
CA ASP A 136 -13.27 -13.95 -6.23
C ASP A 136 -12.05 -14.21 -5.31
N GLY A 137 -12.24 -14.11 -3.99
CA GLY A 137 -11.21 -14.32 -2.97
C GLY A 137 -10.34 -13.10 -2.67
N THR A 138 -10.55 -11.98 -3.38
CA THR A 138 -9.88 -10.71 -3.08
C THR A 138 -10.48 -10.06 -1.84
N LYS A 139 -9.74 -9.12 -1.24
CA LYS A 139 -10.16 -8.40 -0.03
C LYS A 139 -10.16 -6.91 -0.26
N PHE A 140 -11.18 -6.24 0.27
CA PHE A 140 -11.33 -4.80 0.19
C PHE A 140 -11.19 -4.14 1.56
N GLU A 141 -10.51 -2.99 1.60
CA GLU A 141 -10.44 -2.11 2.76
C GLU A 141 -10.64 -0.64 2.36
N ALA A 142 -11.60 0.03 2.99
CA ALA A 142 -11.65 1.48 3.10
C ALA A 142 -11.10 1.88 4.49
N ALA A 143 -10.09 2.74 4.51
CA ALA A 143 -9.47 3.25 5.73
C ALA A 143 -9.51 4.78 5.74
N ALA A 144 -10.14 5.34 6.77
CA ALA A 144 -10.25 6.78 6.99
C ALA A 144 -9.32 7.23 8.14
N GLU A 145 -8.38 8.12 7.84
CA GLU A 145 -7.45 8.72 8.79
C GLU A 145 -7.66 10.23 8.89
N ARG A 146 -7.83 10.76 10.10
CA ARG A 146 -7.99 12.20 10.31
C ARG A 146 -6.72 12.94 9.87
N LYS A 147 -6.87 13.97 9.03
CA LYS A 147 -5.79 14.90 8.68
C LYS A 147 -5.80 16.13 9.56
N ASP A 148 -6.97 16.72 9.75
CA ASP A 148 -7.19 17.86 10.65
C ASP A 148 -8.65 17.86 11.15
N GLU A 149 -9.11 18.98 11.70
CA GLU A 149 -10.48 19.12 12.21
C GLU A 149 -11.57 18.86 11.18
N ASN A 150 -11.33 19.10 9.89
CA ASN A 150 -12.37 19.04 8.87
C ASN A 150 -12.05 18.10 7.70
N ARG A 151 -10.83 17.60 7.63
CA ARG A 151 -10.37 16.76 6.52
C ARG A 151 -9.93 15.38 6.99
N THR A 152 -10.26 14.40 6.17
CA THR A 152 -9.93 12.99 6.36
C THR A 152 -9.26 12.47 5.09
N LEU A 153 -8.16 11.74 5.25
CA LEU A 153 -7.61 10.93 4.17
C LEU A 153 -8.37 9.60 4.11
N LEU A 154 -9.07 9.37 3.00
CA LEU A 154 -9.67 8.08 2.69
C LEU A 154 -8.74 7.31 1.75
N VAL A 155 -8.39 6.09 2.15
CA VAL A 155 -7.61 5.15 1.36
C VAL A 155 -8.49 3.95 1.04
N LEU A 156 -8.62 3.61 -0.24
CA LEU A 156 -9.27 2.38 -0.69
C LEU A 156 -8.20 1.41 -1.17
N THR A 157 -8.26 0.17 -0.72
CA THR A 157 -7.30 -0.88 -1.04
C THR A 157 -8.02 -2.15 -1.45
N VAL A 158 -7.59 -2.74 -2.55
CA VAL A 158 -7.90 -4.12 -2.94
C VAL A 158 -6.62 -4.92 -2.79
N SER A 159 -6.72 -6.07 -2.13
CA SER A 159 -5.59 -6.95 -1.82
C SER A 159 -5.88 -8.38 -2.19
N LYS A 160 -4.81 -9.19 -2.26
CA LYS A 160 -4.85 -10.60 -2.68
C LYS A 160 -5.28 -10.80 -4.14
N LEU A 161 -5.00 -9.84 -5.02
CA LEU A 161 -5.21 -10.06 -6.45
C LEU A 161 -4.25 -11.17 -6.93
N PRO A 162 -4.74 -12.15 -7.71
CA PRO A 162 -3.91 -13.28 -8.14
C PRO A 162 -2.92 -12.91 -9.24
N SER A 163 -3.17 -11.82 -9.97
CA SER A 163 -2.32 -11.35 -11.07
C SER A 163 -2.32 -9.83 -11.20
N ALA A 164 -1.35 -9.32 -11.95
CA ALA A 164 -1.23 -7.89 -12.24
C ALA A 164 -2.25 -7.37 -13.28
N GLU A 165 -2.94 -8.26 -13.99
CA GLU A 165 -3.72 -7.93 -15.20
C GLU A 165 -4.83 -6.92 -14.92
N ARG A 166 -5.48 -7.05 -13.75
CA ARG A 166 -6.61 -6.21 -13.35
C ARG A 166 -6.21 -5.02 -12.47
N LEU A 167 -4.91 -4.75 -12.28
CA LEU A 167 -4.45 -3.67 -11.40
C LEU A 167 -4.92 -2.28 -11.87
N GLU A 168 -4.88 -2.02 -13.17
CA GLU A 168 -5.30 -0.73 -13.71
C GLU A 168 -6.82 -0.59 -13.71
N GLU A 169 -7.55 -1.67 -13.99
CA GLU A 169 -9.02 -1.72 -13.88
C GLU A 169 -9.44 -1.36 -12.45
N TRP A 170 -8.95 -2.11 -11.46
CA TRP A 170 -9.20 -1.81 -10.06
C TRP A 170 -8.80 -0.39 -9.69
N ARG A 171 -7.63 0.08 -10.14
CA ARG A 171 -7.22 1.47 -9.86
C ARG A 171 -8.22 2.49 -10.41
N SER A 172 -8.78 2.24 -11.59
CA SER A 172 -9.81 3.08 -12.19
C SER A 172 -11.09 3.03 -11.37
N ASP A 173 -11.58 1.84 -11.03
CA ASP A 173 -12.81 1.64 -10.27
C ASP A 173 -12.73 2.29 -8.89
N LEU A 174 -11.62 2.09 -8.17
CA LEU A 174 -11.40 2.71 -6.87
C LEU A 174 -11.35 4.25 -6.95
N LYS A 175 -10.80 4.82 -8.03
CA LYS A 175 -10.84 6.27 -8.27
C LYS A 175 -12.27 6.75 -8.53
N GLY A 176 -13.06 5.96 -9.26
CA GLY A 176 -14.50 6.19 -9.45
C GLY A 176 -15.24 6.24 -8.12
N LEU A 177 -14.98 5.29 -7.21
CA LEU A 177 -15.56 5.30 -5.86
C LEU A 177 -15.12 6.53 -5.05
N LEU A 178 -13.82 6.86 -5.04
CA LEU A 178 -13.31 8.06 -4.36
C LEU A 178 -13.87 9.39 -4.91
N SER A 179 -14.38 9.39 -6.14
CA SER A 179 -14.99 10.58 -6.74
C SER A 179 -16.39 10.88 -6.23
N GLN A 180 -17.05 9.89 -5.62
CA GLN A 180 -18.42 9.94 -5.13
C GLN A 180 -18.51 10.23 -3.62
N ILE A 181 -17.37 10.29 -2.93
CA ILE A 181 -17.23 10.63 -1.50
C ILE A 181 -16.86 12.09 -1.32
#